data_AF-A0AAP0QAS1-F1
#
_entry.id   AF-A0AAP0QAS1-F1
#
_cell.length_a   1.000
_cell.length_b   1.000
_cell.length_c   1.000
_cell.angle_alpha   90.00
_cell.angle_beta   90.00
_cell.angle_gamma   90.00
#
_symmetry.space_group_name_H-M   'P 1'
#
loop_
_entity.id
_entity.type
_entity.pdbx_description
1 polymer ?
#
loop_
_entity_poly.entity_id
_entity_poly.type
_entity_poly.pdbx_seq_one_letter_code
_entity_poly.pdbx_strand_id
1 'polypeptide(L)'
;MAATPNRQFKNICVLSGFTYGKHKEFVEAAIDLGRSIAARKLHLVYGGGNRGLSKMVSEAAFIRGSQVLGIIPRVLKPLGSSSDSSTGEELVVSGDLATLEALMTLASWAHLHIYQKPIGLLNVNNFYDGFIAFLNHAIKNYFIPSNVKKLFICAHTANELLDKLQAYKPEPDPWTFVLERPNHDGNNSRSKKYKLDLTLRL
;
A
#
# COMPACT_ATOMS: atom_id res chain seq x y z
N MET A 1 -7.08 -23.71 20.10
CA MET A 1 -6.47 -22.50 19.52
C MET A 1 -7.56 -21.71 18.83
N ALA A 2 -7.99 -20.58 19.39
CA ALA A 2 -8.98 -19.73 18.74
C ALA A 2 -8.31 -18.99 17.57
N ALA A 3 -8.83 -19.15 16.36
CA ALA A 3 -8.37 -18.40 15.21
C ALA A 3 -8.55 -16.90 15.49
N THR A 4 -7.47 -16.13 15.44
CA THR A 4 -7.51 -14.68 15.58
C THR A 4 -8.47 -14.12 14.53
N PRO A 5 -9.49 -13.33 14.90
CA PRO A 5 -10.45 -12.80 13.93
C PRO A 5 -9.69 -11.95 12.91
N ASN A 6 -9.90 -12.24 11.63
CA ASN A 6 -9.29 -11.52 10.52
C ASN A 6 -9.74 -10.06 10.60
N ARG A 7 -8.88 -9.17 11.12
CA ARG A 7 -9.26 -7.78 11.35
C ARG A 7 -9.27 -7.06 10.01
N GLN A 8 -10.44 -7.03 9.39
CA GLN A 8 -10.73 -6.21 8.22
C GLN A 8 -10.34 -4.75 8.50
N PHE A 9 -9.64 -4.13 7.55
CA PHE A 9 -9.23 -2.74 7.67
C PHE A 9 -10.41 -1.80 7.42
N LYS A 10 -10.34 -0.61 8.04
CA LYS A 10 -11.33 0.45 7.86
C LYS A 10 -10.85 1.59 6.97
N ASN A 11 -9.54 1.72 6.79
CA ASN A 11 -8.92 2.86 6.12
C ASN A 11 -8.04 2.37 4.98
N ILE A 12 -8.11 3.02 3.83
CA ILE A 12 -7.29 2.74 2.64
C ILE A 12 -6.57 4.01 2.20
N CYS A 13 -5.25 3.97 2.15
CA CYS A 13 -4.38 4.92 1.47
C CYS A 13 -4.44 4.67 -0.05
N VAL A 14 -4.73 5.70 -0.84
CA VAL A 14 -4.64 5.64 -2.30
C VAL A 14 -3.50 6.52 -2.79
N LEU A 15 -2.53 5.90 -3.46
CA LEU A 15 -1.50 6.57 -4.23
C LEU A 15 -1.98 6.72 -5.67
N SER A 16 -2.08 7.95 -6.16
CA SER A 16 -2.52 8.23 -7.51
C SER A 16 -1.90 9.52 -8.05
N GLY A 17 -1.77 9.60 -9.37
CA GLY A 17 -1.19 10.77 -10.04
C GLY A 17 -2.11 12.00 -10.04
N PHE A 18 -1.48 13.17 -10.24
CA PHE A 18 -2.19 14.45 -10.40
C PHE A 18 -2.66 14.73 -11.84
N THR A 19 -2.40 13.80 -12.77
CA THR A 19 -2.87 13.85 -14.16
C THR A 19 -4.05 12.91 -14.35
N TYR A 20 -4.76 12.99 -15.48
CA TYR A 20 -5.91 12.11 -15.79
C TYR A 20 -5.53 10.90 -16.67
N GLY A 21 -4.32 10.90 -17.23
CA GLY A 21 -3.95 9.98 -18.31
C GLY A 21 -4.59 10.35 -19.65
N LYS A 22 -4.25 9.57 -20.69
CA LYS A 22 -4.77 9.75 -22.06
C LYS A 22 -6.15 9.11 -22.27
N HIS A 23 -6.41 8.05 -21.52
CA HIS A 23 -7.55 7.15 -21.70
C HIS A 23 -8.59 7.39 -20.60
N LYS A 24 -9.87 7.50 -20.96
CA LYS A 24 -10.96 7.81 -20.03
C LYS A 24 -11.14 6.74 -18.95
N GLU A 25 -10.73 5.52 -19.25
CA GLU A 25 -10.77 4.33 -18.40
C GLU A 25 -10.04 4.56 -17.07
N PHE A 26 -8.98 5.39 -17.05
CA PHE A 26 -8.31 5.75 -15.80
C PHE A 26 -9.19 6.59 -14.88
N VAL A 27 -9.91 7.57 -15.44
CA VAL A 27 -10.84 8.42 -14.69
C VAL A 27 -12.04 7.59 -14.21
N GLU A 28 -12.60 6.75 -15.08
CA GLU A 28 -13.70 5.84 -14.74
C GLU A 28 -13.30 4.90 -13.60
N ALA A 29 -12.12 4.28 -13.69
CA ALA A 29 -11.60 3.40 -12.64
C ALA A 29 -11.32 4.14 -11.32
N ALA A 30 -10.83 5.38 -11.36
CA ALA A 30 -10.64 6.21 -10.17
C ALA A 30 -11.98 6.53 -9.47
N ILE A 31 -13.00 6.92 -10.25
CA ILE A 31 -14.35 7.16 -9.74
C ILE A 31 -14.92 5.87 -9.14
N ASP A 32 -14.84 4.76 -9.87
CA ASP A 32 -15.37 3.48 -9.42
C ASP A 32 -14.65 2.95 -8.18
N LEU A 33 -13.35 3.23 -8.03
CA LEU A 33 -12.63 2.98 -6.80
C LEU A 33 -13.21 3.77 -5.62
N GLY A 34 -13.37 5.08 -5.76
CA GLY A 34 -13.95 5.91 -4.70
C GLY A 34 -15.36 5.44 -4.29
N ARG A 35 -16.18 5.05 -5.28
CA ARG A 35 -17.51 4.46 -5.04
C ARG A 35 -17.42 3.14 -4.28
N SER A 36 -16.48 2.29 -4.67
CA SER A 36 -16.29 0.95 -4.09
C SER A 36 -15.77 1.00 -2.65
N ILE A 37 -14.94 2.00 -2.33
CA ILE A 37 -14.48 2.33 -0.98
C ILE A 37 -15.68 2.70 -0.10
N ALA A 38 -16.51 3.64 -0.57
CA ALA A 38 -17.69 4.10 0.16
C ALA A 38 -18.73 3.00 0.38
N ALA A 39 -19.00 2.18 -0.66
CA ALA A 39 -19.93 1.06 -0.57
C ALA A 39 -19.53 0.03 0.50
N ARG A 40 -18.22 -0.12 0.75
CA ARG A 40 -17.66 -1.00 1.79
C ARG A 40 -17.52 -0.31 3.15
N LYS A 41 -18.00 0.93 3.31
CA LYS A 41 -17.87 1.75 4.52
C LYS A 41 -16.40 1.93 4.94
N LEU A 42 -15.50 1.97 3.96
CA LEU A 42 -14.08 2.27 4.18
C LEU A 42 -13.87 3.79 4.16
N HIS A 43 -12.75 4.23 4.71
CA HIS A 43 -12.31 5.63 4.71
C HIS A 43 -11.05 5.78 3.89
N LEU A 44 -10.93 6.90 3.20
CA LEU A 44 -9.85 7.17 2.26
C LEU A 44 -8.79 8.05 2.92
N VAL A 45 -7.53 7.65 2.80
CA VAL A 45 -6.36 8.48 3.00
C VAL A 45 -5.72 8.69 1.62
N TYR A 46 -5.28 9.90 1.27
CA TYR A 46 -4.60 10.15 0.00
C TYR A 46 -3.71 11.39 0.08
N GLY A 47 -3.03 11.76 -1.03
CA GLY A 47 -2.08 12.87 -1.09
C GLY A 47 -2.68 14.30 -1.07
N GLY A 48 -3.96 14.49 -0.78
CA GLY A 48 -4.56 15.82 -0.60
C GLY A 48 -4.69 16.70 -1.86
N GLY A 49 -4.42 16.15 -3.03
CA GLY A 49 -4.47 16.85 -4.31
C GLY A 49 -5.90 17.16 -4.79
N ASN A 50 -6.13 18.37 -5.29
CA ASN A 50 -7.43 18.83 -5.79
C ASN A 50 -7.61 18.67 -7.31
N ARG A 51 -6.77 17.88 -7.98
CA ARG A 51 -6.79 17.63 -9.43
C ARG A 51 -6.40 16.18 -9.77
N GLY A 52 -6.61 15.79 -11.03
CA GLY A 52 -6.19 14.47 -11.54
C GLY A 52 -7.00 13.32 -10.97
N LEU A 53 -6.45 12.10 -11.07
CA LEU A 53 -7.09 10.89 -10.52
C LEU A 53 -7.27 10.96 -9.00
N SER A 54 -6.34 11.61 -8.29
CA SER A 54 -6.43 11.85 -6.84
C SER A 54 -7.71 12.59 -6.43
N LYS A 55 -8.11 13.59 -7.23
CA LYS A 55 -9.39 14.28 -7.04
C LYS A 55 -10.57 13.35 -7.30
N MET A 56 -10.52 12.59 -8.39
CA MET A 56 -11.63 11.75 -8.83
C MET A 56 -11.96 10.65 -7.81
N VAL A 57 -10.95 9.97 -7.26
CA VAL A 57 -11.13 8.98 -6.19
C VAL A 57 -11.70 9.64 -4.93
N SER A 58 -11.13 10.78 -4.53
CA SER A 58 -11.47 11.43 -3.26
C SER A 58 -12.89 12.03 -3.26
N GLU A 59 -13.30 12.72 -4.32
CA GLU A 59 -14.66 13.23 -4.46
C GLU A 59 -15.69 12.10 -4.53
N ALA A 60 -15.41 11.04 -5.30
CA ALA A 60 -16.32 9.90 -5.43
C ALA A 60 -16.54 9.16 -4.10
N ALA A 61 -15.50 9.05 -3.26
CA ALA A 61 -15.61 8.48 -1.92
C ALA A 61 -16.34 9.42 -0.95
N PHE A 62 -16.00 10.72 -0.95
CA PHE A 62 -16.56 11.73 -0.05
C PHE A 62 -18.06 11.95 -0.25
N ILE A 63 -18.50 12.16 -1.49
CA ILE A 63 -19.93 12.41 -1.81
C ILE A 63 -20.81 11.22 -1.41
N ARG A 64 -20.22 10.02 -1.28
CA ARG A 64 -20.91 8.80 -0.85
C ARG A 64 -20.75 8.49 0.65
N GLY A 65 -20.27 9.45 1.43
CA GLY A 65 -20.24 9.38 2.89
C GLY A 65 -19.01 8.72 3.50
N SER A 66 -17.96 8.45 2.72
CA SER A 66 -16.67 8.05 3.31
C SER A 66 -16.02 9.23 4.01
N GLN A 67 -15.37 9.00 5.13
CA GLN A 67 -14.37 9.96 5.61
C GLN A 67 -13.19 9.98 4.64
N VAL A 68 -12.73 11.17 4.30
CA VAL A 68 -11.61 11.38 3.38
C VAL A 68 -10.60 12.29 4.05
N LEU A 69 -9.35 11.82 4.08
CA LEU A 69 -8.21 12.51 4.64
C LEU A 69 -7.15 12.72 3.56
N GLY A 70 -6.79 13.98 3.32
CA GLY A 70 -5.83 14.39 2.30
C GLY A 70 -4.56 15.00 2.86
N ILE A 71 -3.49 14.22 2.98
CA ILE A 71 -2.22 14.67 3.56
C ILE A 71 -1.40 15.39 2.52
N ILE A 72 -1.13 16.68 2.76
CA ILE A 72 -0.30 17.50 1.89
C ILE A 72 0.80 18.22 2.68
N PRO A 73 2.09 18.08 2.28
CA PRO A 73 3.17 18.85 2.87
C PRO A 73 2.91 20.36 2.76
N ARG A 74 3.32 21.13 3.78
CA ARG A 74 3.13 22.59 3.81
C ARG A 74 3.69 23.29 2.57
N VAL A 75 4.82 22.80 2.04
CA VAL A 75 5.47 23.32 0.82
C VAL A 75 4.63 23.12 -0.45
N LEU A 76 3.70 22.16 -0.45
CA LEU A 76 2.79 21.87 -1.57
C LEU A 76 1.39 22.45 -1.36
N LYS A 77 1.09 23.01 -0.18
CA LYS A 77 -0.21 23.62 0.17
C LYS A 77 -0.66 24.76 -0.77
N PRO A 78 0.23 25.57 -1.37
CA PRO A 78 -0.19 26.53 -2.41
C PRO A 78 -0.77 25.88 -3.68
N LEU A 79 -0.65 24.55 -3.84
CA LEU A 79 -1.06 23.80 -5.04
C LEU A 79 -2.24 22.82 -4.80
N GLY A 80 -2.77 22.73 -3.58
CA GLY A 80 -3.90 21.87 -3.22
C GLY A 80 -4.09 21.83 -1.70
N SER A 81 -5.32 21.69 -1.18
CA SER A 81 -5.60 21.56 0.27
C SER A 81 -6.77 20.58 0.40
N SER A 82 -6.89 19.68 1.39
CA SER A 82 -6.70 19.82 2.84
C SER A 82 -6.61 18.45 3.57
N SER A 83 -6.07 18.48 4.82
CA SER A 83 -6.27 17.59 6.02
C SER A 83 -5.12 16.67 6.50
N ASP A 84 -5.02 16.49 7.83
CA ASP A 84 -3.84 15.95 8.56
C ASP A 84 -4.16 14.66 9.38
N SER A 85 -3.19 13.73 9.48
CA SER A 85 -3.06 12.49 10.31
C SER A 85 -3.50 11.09 9.76
N SER A 86 -2.53 10.25 9.33
CA SER A 86 -2.71 8.97 8.63
C SER A 86 -2.78 7.69 9.49
N THR A 87 -3.70 6.78 9.14
CA THR A 87 -3.50 5.32 9.28
C THR A 87 -4.40 4.59 8.27
N GLY A 88 -3.84 4.02 7.19
CA GLY A 88 -4.60 3.26 6.18
C GLY A 88 -3.79 2.13 5.53
N GLU A 89 -4.44 1.28 4.73
CA GLU A 89 -3.81 0.25 3.88
C GLU A 89 -3.60 0.73 2.45
N GLU A 90 -2.56 0.30 1.75
CA GLU A 90 -2.12 1.03 0.55
C GLU A 90 -2.55 0.42 -0.77
N LEU A 91 -3.09 1.27 -1.63
CA LEU A 91 -3.56 0.94 -2.95
C LEU A 91 -3.01 1.96 -3.95
N VAL A 92 -2.38 1.48 -5.01
CA VAL A 92 -1.84 2.33 -6.07
C VAL A 92 -2.76 2.27 -7.29
N VAL A 93 -3.21 3.44 -7.70
CA VAL A 93 -3.91 3.70 -8.94
C VAL A 93 -2.91 4.34 -9.91
N SER A 94 -3.07 4.08 -11.22
CA SER A 94 -2.22 4.61 -12.29
C SER A 94 -1.68 6.00 -11.99
N GLY A 95 -0.37 6.18 -12.13
CA GLY A 95 0.31 7.29 -11.50
C GLY A 95 1.48 7.87 -12.29
N ASP A 96 1.94 9.01 -11.80
CA ASP A 96 3.14 9.71 -12.24
C ASP A 96 4.39 9.16 -11.52
N LEU A 97 5.55 9.77 -11.78
CA LEU A 97 6.82 9.34 -11.18
C LEU A 97 6.79 9.35 -9.64
N ALA A 98 6.10 10.32 -9.03
CA ALA A 98 5.97 10.38 -7.57
C ALA A 98 5.16 9.19 -7.03
N THR A 99 4.13 8.78 -7.76
CA THR A 99 3.35 7.58 -7.44
C THR A 99 4.22 6.32 -7.49
N LEU A 100 5.11 6.21 -8.49
CA LEU A 100 6.03 5.08 -8.63
C LEU A 100 7.11 5.06 -7.53
N GLU A 101 7.65 6.22 -7.16
CA GLU A 101 8.61 6.34 -6.05
C GLU A 101 7.99 5.83 -4.75
N ALA A 102 6.80 6.32 -4.38
CA ALA A 102 6.09 5.88 -3.19
C ALA A 102 5.81 4.36 -3.20
N LEU A 103 5.34 3.83 -4.34
CA LEU A 103 5.13 2.39 -4.54
C LEU A 103 6.41 1.58 -4.26
N MET A 104 7.55 2.01 -4.82
CA MET A 104 8.82 1.32 -4.66
C MET A 104 9.37 1.42 -3.23
N THR A 105 9.17 2.57 -2.57
CA THR A 105 9.53 2.77 -1.16
C THR A 105 8.76 1.80 -0.26
N LEU A 106 7.46 1.67 -0.46
CA LEU A 106 6.61 0.74 0.30
C LEU A 106 6.95 -0.71 0.02
N ALA A 107 7.19 -1.06 -1.24
CA ALA A 107 7.62 -2.40 -1.62
C ALA A 107 8.96 -2.76 -0.95
N SER A 108 9.88 -1.81 -0.85
CA SER A 108 11.16 -1.99 -0.16
C SER A 108 10.97 -2.20 1.35
N TRP A 109 10.12 -1.41 2.00
CA TRP A 109 9.80 -1.60 3.43
C TRP A 109 9.06 -2.91 3.69
N ALA A 110 8.18 -3.32 2.78
CA ALA A 110 7.48 -4.59 2.85
C ALA A 110 8.44 -5.78 2.68
N HIS A 111 9.38 -5.67 1.74
CA HIS A 111 10.44 -6.65 1.55
C HIS A 111 11.34 -6.80 2.80
N LEU A 112 11.61 -5.69 3.50
CA LEU A 112 12.36 -5.68 4.76
C LEU A 112 11.52 -6.06 5.99
N HIS A 113 10.26 -6.46 5.82
CA HIS A 113 9.31 -6.78 6.89
C HIS A 113 9.04 -5.64 7.90
N ILE A 114 9.43 -4.40 7.56
CA ILE A 114 9.14 -3.18 8.34
C ILE A 114 7.65 -2.82 8.18
N TYR A 115 7.07 -3.17 7.03
CA TYR A 115 5.69 -2.91 6.65
C TYR A 115 4.98 -4.22 6.31
N GLN A 116 3.84 -4.49 6.96
CA GLN A 116 3.13 -5.78 6.82
C GLN A 116 1.69 -5.63 6.30
N LYS A 117 1.35 -4.48 5.72
CA LYS A 117 0.04 -4.25 5.08
C LYS A 117 0.12 -4.61 3.59
N PRO A 118 -1.02 -4.97 2.97
CA PRO A 118 -1.03 -5.30 1.55
C PRO A 118 -0.75 -4.06 0.69
N ILE A 119 -0.18 -4.29 -0.49
CA ILE A 119 0.00 -3.28 -1.55
C ILE A 119 -0.83 -3.72 -2.76
N GLY A 120 -1.86 -2.95 -3.08
CA GLY A 120 -2.72 -3.18 -4.24
C GLY A 120 -2.26 -2.43 -5.49
N LEU A 121 -2.37 -3.04 -6.66
CA LEU A 121 -2.20 -2.39 -7.98
C LEU A 121 -3.51 -2.49 -8.78
N LEU A 122 -4.15 -1.35 -9.03
CA LEU A 122 -5.33 -1.28 -9.90
C LEU A 122 -4.87 -1.20 -11.36
N ASN A 123 -4.83 -2.34 -12.05
CA ASN A 123 -4.23 -2.50 -13.37
C ASN A 123 -5.19 -2.12 -14.51
N VAL A 124 -5.56 -0.83 -14.55
CA VAL A 124 -6.44 -0.28 -15.59
C VAL A 124 -5.72 -0.29 -16.93
N ASN A 125 -6.38 -0.83 -17.96
CA ASN A 125 -5.85 -0.89 -19.33
C ASN A 125 -4.41 -1.42 -19.39
N ASN A 126 -4.09 -2.44 -18.58
CA ASN A 126 -2.78 -3.10 -18.53
C ASN A 126 -1.62 -2.15 -18.21
N PHE A 127 -1.88 -1.02 -17.54
CA PHE A 127 -0.89 0.00 -17.23
C PHE A 127 0.34 -0.54 -16.47
N TYR A 128 0.14 -1.49 -15.55
CA TYR A 128 1.21 -2.09 -14.74
C TYR A 128 1.84 -3.33 -15.38
N ASP A 129 1.42 -3.78 -16.57
CA ASP A 129 1.97 -5.00 -17.18
C ASP A 129 3.47 -4.87 -17.44
N GLY A 130 3.91 -3.71 -17.94
CA GLY A 130 5.33 -3.42 -18.14
C GLY A 130 6.14 -3.44 -16.84
N PHE A 131 5.57 -2.93 -15.75
CA PHE A 131 6.19 -2.96 -14.43
C PHE A 131 6.31 -4.39 -13.90
N ILE A 132 5.24 -5.18 -13.99
CA ILE A 132 5.25 -6.59 -13.58
C ILE A 132 6.22 -7.40 -14.45
N ALA A 133 6.30 -7.12 -15.75
CA ALA A 133 7.27 -7.75 -16.64
C ALA A 133 8.72 -7.42 -16.25
N PHE A 134 9.00 -6.16 -15.90
CA PHE A 134 10.30 -5.75 -15.38
C PHE A 134 10.66 -6.48 -14.08
N LEU A 135 9.74 -6.57 -13.12
CA LEU A 135 9.96 -7.32 -11.88
C LEU A 135 10.25 -8.80 -12.16
N ASN A 136 9.48 -9.45 -13.05
CA ASN A 136 9.72 -10.84 -13.44
C ASN A 136 11.11 -11.00 -14.08
N HIS A 137 11.55 -10.04 -14.90
CA HIS A 137 12.88 -10.05 -15.49
C HIS A 137 13.98 -9.92 -14.43
N ALA A 138 13.84 -9.00 -13.48
CA ALA A 138 14.79 -8.83 -12.39
C ALA A 138 14.86 -10.08 -11.47
N ILE A 139 13.72 -10.72 -11.21
CA ILE A 139 13.64 -12.00 -10.47
C ILE A 139 14.35 -13.11 -11.23
N LYS A 140 14.09 -13.23 -12.55
CA LYS A 140 14.73 -14.25 -13.40
C LYS A 140 16.26 -14.12 -13.41
N ASN A 141 16.77 -12.89 -13.29
CA ASN A 141 18.20 -12.61 -13.24
C ASN A 141 18.73 -12.52 -11.79
N TYR A 142 17.97 -12.97 -10.79
CA TYR A 142 18.37 -13.05 -9.38
C TYR A 142 18.71 -11.70 -8.71
N PHE A 143 18.30 -10.57 -9.29
CA PHE A 143 18.44 -9.25 -8.64
C PHE A 143 17.37 -9.00 -7.58
N ILE A 144 16.21 -9.64 -7.72
CA ILE A 144 15.08 -9.51 -6.80
C ILE A 144 14.65 -10.92 -6.37
N PRO A 145 14.46 -11.18 -5.08
CA PRO A 145 13.96 -12.48 -4.62
C PRO A 145 12.50 -12.68 -5.04
N SER A 146 12.13 -13.93 -5.30
CA SER A 146 10.81 -14.29 -5.86
C SER A 146 9.63 -13.95 -4.95
N ASN A 147 9.85 -13.78 -3.65
CA ASN A 147 8.83 -13.36 -2.68
C ASN A 147 8.34 -11.92 -2.90
N VAL A 148 9.14 -11.05 -3.52
CA VAL A 148 8.74 -9.66 -3.83
C VAL A 148 7.51 -9.60 -4.72
N LYS A 149 7.33 -10.60 -5.61
CA LYS A 149 6.12 -10.67 -6.45
C LYS A 149 4.85 -10.83 -5.63
N LYS A 150 4.91 -11.49 -4.47
CA LYS A 150 3.77 -11.69 -3.58
C LYS A 150 3.35 -10.42 -2.85
N LEU A 151 4.21 -9.39 -2.83
CA LEU A 151 3.92 -8.11 -2.19
C LEU A 151 2.84 -7.32 -2.96
N PHE A 152 2.72 -7.54 -4.27
CA PHE A 152 1.79 -6.80 -5.13
C PHE A 152 0.53 -7.62 -5.44
N ILE A 153 -0.60 -7.15 -4.93
CA ILE A 153 -1.92 -7.70 -5.24
C ILE A 153 -2.47 -6.95 -6.44
N CYS A 154 -2.56 -7.61 -7.58
CA CYS A 154 -3.06 -7.01 -8.82
C CYS A 154 -4.52 -7.39 -9.10
N ALA A 155 -5.29 -6.44 -9.61
CA ALA A 155 -6.64 -6.65 -10.13
C ALA A 155 -6.99 -5.58 -11.17
N HIS A 156 -7.91 -5.89 -12.08
CA HIS A 156 -8.32 -4.96 -13.15
C HIS A 156 -9.51 -4.09 -12.76
N THR A 157 -10.21 -4.44 -11.68
CA THR A 157 -11.38 -3.69 -11.18
C THR A 157 -11.22 -3.33 -9.71
N ALA A 158 -11.84 -2.22 -9.31
CA ALA A 158 -11.78 -1.75 -7.92
C ALA A 158 -12.37 -2.77 -6.93
N ASN A 159 -13.50 -3.40 -7.29
CA ASN A 159 -14.15 -4.38 -6.42
C ASN A 159 -13.25 -5.59 -6.18
N GLU A 160 -12.75 -6.21 -7.25
CA GLU A 160 -11.85 -7.35 -7.17
C GLU A 160 -10.61 -7.03 -6.33
N LEU A 161 -10.05 -5.83 -6.50
CA LEU A 161 -8.87 -5.41 -5.76
C LEU A 161 -9.15 -5.28 -4.27
N LEU A 162 -10.20 -4.54 -3.91
CA LEU A 162 -10.58 -4.33 -2.51
C LEU A 162 -10.92 -5.66 -1.81
N ASP A 163 -11.56 -6.58 -2.51
CA ASP A 163 -11.88 -7.91 -1.96
C ASP A 163 -10.59 -8.72 -1.71
N LYS A 164 -9.63 -8.69 -2.64
CA LYS A 164 -8.31 -9.31 -2.45
C LYS A 164 -7.51 -8.68 -1.31
N LEU A 165 -7.55 -7.35 -1.17
CA LEU A 165 -6.88 -6.65 -0.08
C LEU A 165 -7.46 -7.05 1.28
N GLN A 166 -8.80 -7.10 1.41
CA GLN A 166 -9.48 -7.51 2.65
C GLN A 166 -9.22 -8.99 3.02
N ALA A 167 -8.96 -9.83 2.02
CA ALA A 167 -8.61 -11.23 2.22
C ALA A 167 -7.11 -11.45 2.52
N TYR A 168 -6.27 -10.41 2.40
CA TYR A 168 -4.83 -10.55 2.58
C TYR A 168 -4.46 -10.99 3.99
N LYS A 169 -3.49 -11.90 4.07
CA LYS A 169 -2.86 -12.33 5.32
C LYS A 169 -1.35 -12.16 5.16
N PRO A 170 -0.69 -11.39 6.03
CA PRO A 170 0.76 -11.25 5.96
C PRO A 170 1.42 -12.61 6.17
N GLU A 171 2.45 -12.91 5.36
CA GLU A 171 3.31 -14.05 5.67
C GLU A 171 4.01 -13.79 7.01
N PRO A 172 4.10 -14.80 7.90
CA PRO A 172 4.79 -14.64 9.16
C PRO A 172 6.25 -14.26 8.91
N ASP A 173 6.75 -13.30 9.69
CA ASP A 173 8.12 -12.81 9.58
C ASP A 173 9.10 -13.99 9.76
N PRO A 174 9.98 -14.29 8.79
CA PRO A 174 10.93 -15.39 8.90
C PRO A 174 11.85 -15.26 10.13
N TRP A 175 12.02 -14.06 10.69
CA TRP A 175 12.79 -13.83 11.91
C TRP A 175 12.00 -14.04 13.21
N THR A 176 10.66 -14.15 13.15
CA THR A 176 9.85 -14.43 14.35
C THR A 176 10.05 -15.85 14.91
N PHE A 177 10.57 -16.78 14.10
CA PHE A 177 10.87 -18.16 14.54
C PHE A 177 12.34 -18.40 14.94
N VAL A 178 13.26 -17.43 14.77
CA VAL A 178 14.71 -17.63 14.99
C VAL A 178 15.17 -17.19 16.39
N LEU A 179 14.26 -16.91 17.33
CA LEU A 179 14.60 -16.54 18.72
C LEU A 179 14.20 -17.55 19.80
N GLU A 180 14.05 -18.83 19.44
CA GLU A 180 14.29 -19.92 20.39
C GLU A 180 15.59 -20.62 20.00
N ARG A 181 16.72 -20.10 20.50
CA ARG A 181 17.97 -20.87 20.45
C ARG A 181 17.88 -21.98 21.50
N PRO A 182 18.19 -23.24 21.17
CA PRO A 182 18.33 -24.28 22.19
C PRO A 182 19.45 -23.86 23.15
N ASN A 183 19.15 -23.91 24.45
CA ASN A 183 20.12 -23.67 25.51
C ASN A 183 21.25 -24.71 25.40
N HIS A 184 22.39 -24.31 24.85
CA HIS A 184 23.67 -24.89 25.22
C HIS A 184 24.35 -23.86 26.11
N ASP A 185 24.33 -24.14 27.40
CA ASP A 185 25.19 -23.63 28.48
C ASP A 185 24.36 -23.18 29.69
N GLY A 186 24.38 -24.02 30.72
CA GLY A 186 23.68 -23.84 31.98
C GLY A 186 24.32 -22.79 32.88
N ASN A 187 24.38 -21.53 32.44
CA ASN A 187 24.67 -20.45 33.39
C ASN A 187 23.92 -19.14 33.10
N ASN A 188 23.37 -18.61 34.18
CA ASN A 188 22.43 -17.51 34.28
C ASN A 188 23.02 -16.18 33.76
N SER A 189 22.52 -15.60 32.67
CA SER A 189 22.49 -14.13 32.48
C SER A 189 21.63 -13.66 31.30
N ARG A 190 20.68 -12.74 31.62
CA ARG A 190 19.92 -11.80 30.77
C ARG A 190 19.89 -12.05 29.25
N SER A 191 18.72 -12.46 28.74
CA SER A 191 18.36 -12.34 27.33
C SER A 191 18.47 -10.88 26.87
N LYS A 192 19.52 -10.54 26.11
CA LYS A 192 19.56 -9.27 25.39
C LYS A 192 18.61 -9.35 24.20
N LYS A 193 17.47 -8.65 24.28
CA LYS A 193 16.64 -8.34 23.11
C LYS A 193 17.40 -7.33 22.25
N TYR A 194 17.82 -7.74 21.07
CA TYR A 194 18.28 -6.81 20.05
C TYR A 194 17.05 -6.39 19.24
N LYS A 195 16.56 -5.18 19.51
CA LYS A 195 15.64 -4.48 18.60
C LYS A 195 16.54 -3.91 17.49
N LEU A 196 16.25 -4.21 16.23
CA LEU A 196 16.91 -3.53 15.11
C LEU A 196 16.52 -2.06 15.21
N ASP A 197 17.40 -1.26 15.80
CA ASP A 197 17.24 0.18 15.92
C ASP A 197 17.66 0.81 14.60
N LEU A 198 16.69 0.99 13.69
CA LEU A 198 16.87 1.70 12.43
C LEU A 198 16.85 3.22 12.61
N THR A 199 17.20 3.75 13.79
CA THR A 199 17.52 5.17 13.94
C THR A 199 18.79 5.48 13.14
N LEU A 200 18.63 5.69 11.84
CA LEU A 200 19.55 6.51 11.04
C LEU A 200 19.56 7.89 11.69
N ARG A 201 20.51 8.12 12.59
CA ARG A 201 20.96 9.47 12.88
C ARG A 201 21.72 9.93 11.63
N LEU A 202 21.03 10.68 10.77
CA LEU A 202 21.69 11.64 9.90
C LEU A 202 22.31 12.74 10.76
#